data_AF-A0A2W4T0Q7-F1
#
_entry.id   AF-A0A2W4T0Q7-F1
#
_cell.length_a   1.000
_cell.length_b   1.000
_cell.length_c   1.000
_cell.angle_alpha   90.00
_cell.angle_beta   90.00
_cell.angle_gamma   90.00
#
_symmetry.space_group_name_H-M   'P 1'
#
loop_
_entity.id
_entity.type
_entity.pdbx_description
1 polymer ?
#
loop_
_entity_poly.entity_id
_entity_poly.type
_entity_poly.pdbx_seq_one_letter_code
_entity_poly.pdbx_strand_id
1 'polypeptide(L)'
;MNPLESAQLTVVIGSVANLALALWRAWSLQRLPEPPRAATARDRTTHAATMLSGYRQVFTFLIFGAISLLHAEAMLTTAIGFTLSVAITLFLLLRAFEHLFVPELRRQRDFVDLSLSLVGATFYGWAAAMNRGF
;
A
#
# COMPACT_ATOMS: atom_id res chain seq x y z
N MET A 1 -0.49 3.04 -28.77
CA MET A 1 0.35 2.83 -27.57
C MET A 1 1.10 1.53 -27.74
N ASN A 2 2.41 1.57 -27.59
CA ASN A 2 3.24 0.36 -27.55
C ASN A 2 2.87 -0.45 -26.28
N PRO A 3 2.80 -1.80 -26.30
CA PRO A 3 2.56 -2.61 -25.11
C PRO A 3 3.43 -2.22 -23.90
N LEU A 4 4.69 -1.82 -24.14
CA LEU A 4 5.58 -1.35 -23.08
C LEU A 4 5.08 -0.05 -22.43
N GLU A 5 4.60 0.93 -23.21
CA GLU A 5 4.03 2.18 -22.69
C GLU A 5 2.79 1.92 -21.85
N SER A 6 1.95 0.96 -22.28
CA SER A 6 0.76 0.57 -21.51
C SER A 6 1.11 -0.08 -20.18
N ALA A 7 2.13 -0.94 -20.15
CA ALA A 7 2.60 -1.57 -18.92
C ALA A 7 3.24 -0.53 -17.98
N GLN A 8 4.03 0.42 -18.51
CA GLN A 8 4.58 1.51 -17.71
C GLN A 8 3.49 2.37 -17.09
N LEU A 9 2.45 2.70 -17.85
CA LEU A 9 1.30 3.44 -17.33
C LEU A 9 0.62 2.70 -16.17
N THR A 10 0.48 1.36 -16.26
CA THR A 10 -0.11 0.58 -15.16
C THR A 10 0.74 0.61 -13.90
N VAL A 11 2.07 0.55 -14.02
CA VAL A 11 3.00 0.72 -12.86
C VAL A 11 2.85 2.11 -12.26
N VAL A 12 2.72 3.16 -13.09
CA VAL A 12 2.52 4.54 -12.63
C VAL A 12 1.17 4.70 -11.91
N ILE A 13 0.09 4.10 -12.39
CA ILE A 13 -1.20 4.17 -11.70
C ILE A 13 -1.12 3.44 -10.35
N GLY A 14 -0.48 2.26 -10.31
CA GLY A 14 -0.23 1.53 -9.07
C GLY A 14 0.65 2.31 -8.08
N SER A 15 1.64 3.07 -8.56
CA SER A 15 2.51 3.88 -7.72
C SER A 15 1.79 5.10 -7.13
N VAL A 16 0.94 5.76 -7.92
CA VAL A 16 0.03 6.81 -7.43
C VAL A 16 -0.90 6.28 -6.36
N ALA A 17 -1.43 5.05 -6.50
CA ALA A 17 -2.23 4.42 -5.46
C ALA A 17 -1.44 4.20 -4.15
N ASN A 18 -0.16 3.80 -4.23
CA ASN A 18 0.69 3.72 -3.03
C ASN A 18 0.92 5.08 -2.38
N LEU A 19 1.17 6.14 -3.16
CA LEU A 19 1.32 7.48 -2.62
C LEU A 19 0.03 7.97 -1.95
N ALA A 20 -1.12 7.70 -2.56
CA ALA A 20 -2.42 8.00 -1.98
C ALA A 20 -2.63 7.24 -0.66
N LEU A 21 -2.25 5.96 -0.59
CA LEU A 21 -2.27 5.17 0.65
C LEU A 21 -1.35 5.75 1.73
N ALA A 22 -0.15 6.20 1.36
CA ALA A 22 0.78 6.84 2.29
C ALA A 22 0.17 8.12 2.89
N LEU A 23 -0.39 8.98 2.05
CA LEU A 23 -1.04 10.23 2.47
C LEU A 23 -2.28 9.95 3.32
N TRP A 24 -3.13 9.03 2.88
CA TRP A 24 -4.32 8.61 3.62
C TRP A 24 -3.94 8.09 5.02
N ARG A 25 -2.93 7.22 5.09
CA ARG A 25 -2.49 6.63 6.34
C ARG A 25 -1.85 7.66 7.27
N ALA A 26 -1.03 8.56 6.73
CA ALA A 26 -0.45 9.67 7.49
C ALA A 26 -1.54 10.58 8.07
N TRP A 27 -2.58 10.87 7.29
CA TRP A 27 -3.73 11.64 7.75
C TRP A 27 -4.55 10.93 8.82
N SER A 28 -4.82 9.63 8.62
CA SER A 28 -5.53 8.79 9.59
C SER A 28 -4.79 8.72 10.94
N LEU A 29 -3.46 8.64 10.91
CA LEU A 29 -2.63 8.66 12.13
C LEU A 29 -2.75 9.97 12.93
N GLN A 30 -2.84 11.12 12.25
CA GLN A 30 -3.04 12.42 12.93
C GLN A 30 -4.40 12.55 13.61
N ARG A 31 -5.38 11.72 13.23
CA ARG A 31 -6.72 11.69 13.81
C ARG A 31 -6.88 10.66 14.92
N LEU A 32 -5.84 9.91 15.25
CA LEU A 32 -5.90 8.97 16.37
C LEU A 32 -6.03 9.75 17.69
N PRO A 33 -7.04 9.45 18.52
CA PRO A 33 -7.22 10.13 19.80
C PRO A 33 -6.05 9.79 20.73
N GLU A 34 -5.50 10.82 21.37
CA GLU A 34 -4.48 10.62 22.40
C GLU A 34 -5.03 9.77 23.55
N PRO A 35 -4.22 8.86 24.13
CA PRO A 35 -4.64 8.10 25.28
C PRO A 35 -4.98 9.06 26.43
N PRO A 36 -6.09 8.82 27.17
CA PRO A 36 -6.49 9.69 28.27
C PRO A 36 -5.38 9.79 29.32
N ARG A 37 -5.30 10.91 30.06
CA ARG A 37 -4.25 11.13 31.06
C ARG A 37 -4.17 10.01 32.11
N ALA A 38 -5.32 9.41 32.45
CA ALA A 38 -5.45 8.27 33.36
C ALA A 38 -5.25 6.88 32.71
N ALA A 39 -4.80 6.81 31.45
CA ALA A 39 -4.58 5.55 30.74
C ALA A 39 -3.52 4.68 31.43
N THR A 40 -3.75 3.38 31.46
CA THR A 40 -2.81 2.41 32.04
C THR A 40 -1.53 2.32 31.20
N ALA A 41 -0.45 1.77 31.77
CA ALA A 41 0.77 1.53 31.02
C ALA A 41 0.52 0.64 29.78
N ARG A 42 -0.42 -0.32 29.87
CA ARG A 42 -0.82 -1.20 28.77
C ARG A 42 -1.53 -0.45 27.64
N ASP A 43 -2.38 0.51 27.98
CA ASP A 43 -3.10 1.32 26.99
C ASP A 43 -2.12 2.22 26.21
N ARG A 44 -1.15 2.80 26.92
CA ARG A 44 -0.11 3.64 26.31
C ARG A 44 0.82 2.85 25.39
N THR A 45 1.24 1.65 25.78
CA THR A 45 2.09 0.79 24.93
C THR A 45 1.33 0.30 23.70
N THR A 46 0.04 -0.04 23.84
CA THR A 46 -0.81 -0.44 22.72
C THR A 46 -1.00 0.73 21.74
N HIS A 47 -1.27 1.94 22.24
CA HIS A 47 -1.35 3.14 21.42
C HIS A 47 -0.04 3.41 20.67
N ALA A 48 1.11 3.34 21.36
CA ALA A 48 2.42 3.52 20.74
C ALA A 48 2.71 2.45 19.66
N ALA A 49 2.34 1.20 19.91
CA ALA A 49 2.48 0.12 18.93
C ALA A 49 1.64 0.36 17.68
N THR A 50 0.39 0.83 17.84
CA THR A 50 -0.49 1.21 16.72
C THR A 50 0.09 2.36 15.90
N MET A 51 0.60 3.40 16.57
CA MET A 51 1.25 4.54 15.92
C MET A 51 2.49 4.09 15.13
N LEU A 52 3.38 3.31 15.76
CA LEU A 52 4.59 2.79 15.11
C LEU A 52 4.24 1.91 13.90
N SER A 53 3.23 1.05 14.02
CA SER A 53 2.76 0.21 12.92
C SER A 53 2.23 1.06 11.76
N GLY A 54 1.46 2.11 12.03
CA GLY A 54 0.97 3.00 10.99
C GLY A 54 2.08 3.81 10.31
N TYR A 55 3.07 4.31 11.06
CA TYR A 55 4.23 5.00 10.46
C TYR A 55 5.02 4.06 9.56
N ARG A 56 5.24 2.82 9.98
CA ARG A 56 5.89 1.79 9.14
C ARG A 56 5.15 1.61 7.83
N GLN A 57 3.81 1.51 7.86
CA GLN A 57 3.00 1.40 6.66
C GLN A 57 3.14 2.63 5.74
N VAL A 58 3.15 3.85 6.29
CA VAL A 58 3.39 5.08 5.51
C VAL A 58 4.73 4.99 4.78
N PHE A 59 5.81 4.63 5.47
CA PHE A 59 7.12 4.49 4.85
C PHE A 59 7.17 3.40 3.78
N THR A 60 6.57 2.24 4.03
CA THR A 60 6.48 1.16 3.04
C THR A 60 5.84 1.65 1.75
N PHE A 61 4.72 2.37 1.85
CA PHE A 61 4.04 2.91 0.68
C PHE A 61 4.81 4.01 -0.04
N LEU A 62 5.48 4.90 0.69
CA LEU A 62 6.34 5.91 0.09
C LEU A 62 7.50 5.26 -0.67
N ILE A 63 8.12 4.23 -0.10
CA ILE A 63 9.21 3.48 -0.74
C ILE A 63 8.70 2.78 -2.01
N PHE A 64 7.58 2.07 -1.93
CA PHE A 64 6.99 1.39 -3.09
C PHE A 64 6.59 2.39 -4.19
N GLY A 65 5.94 3.50 -3.81
CA GLY A 65 5.57 4.56 -4.74
C GLY A 65 6.79 5.20 -5.41
N ALA A 66 7.81 5.56 -4.62
CA ALA A 66 9.04 6.20 -5.13
C ALA A 66 9.84 5.28 -6.06
N ILE A 67 10.06 4.02 -5.66
CA ILE A 67 10.76 3.05 -6.52
C ILE A 67 10.00 2.90 -7.83
N SER A 68 8.68 2.74 -7.76
CA SER A 68 7.86 2.47 -8.95
C SER A 68 7.75 3.66 -9.89
N LEU A 69 7.71 4.90 -9.39
CA LEU A 69 7.73 6.10 -10.23
C LEU A 69 9.10 6.33 -10.89
N LEU A 70 10.18 6.17 -10.14
CA LEU A 70 11.52 6.48 -10.61
C LEU A 70 12.12 5.38 -11.49
N HIS A 71 11.64 4.15 -11.35
CA HIS A 71 12.21 2.96 -12.00
C HIS A 71 11.14 2.11 -12.70
N ALA A 72 10.05 2.73 -13.21
CA ALA A 72 8.94 2.02 -13.84
C ALA A 72 9.38 1.09 -14.99
N GLU A 73 10.30 1.56 -15.83
CA GLU A 73 10.86 0.74 -16.92
C GLU A 73 11.64 -0.46 -16.38
N ALA A 74 12.53 -0.25 -15.41
CA ALA A 74 13.32 -1.32 -14.80
C ALA A 74 12.44 -2.32 -14.03
N MET A 75 11.29 -1.88 -13.50
CA MET A 75 10.29 -2.78 -12.89
C MET A 75 9.72 -3.78 -13.90
N LEU A 76 9.65 -3.40 -15.18
CA LEU A 76 9.14 -4.25 -16.24
C LEU A 76 10.27 -5.04 -16.92
N THR A 77 11.44 -4.46 -17.12
CA THR A 77 12.47 -5.12 -17.93
C THR A 77 13.36 -6.09 -17.15
N THR A 78 13.34 -6.06 -15.82
CA THR A 78 14.25 -6.86 -14.98
C THR A 78 13.52 -7.91 -14.14
N ALA A 79 14.20 -9.03 -13.86
CA ALA A 79 13.67 -10.09 -12.99
C ALA A 79 13.44 -9.59 -11.54
N ILE A 80 14.32 -8.70 -11.05
CA ILE A 80 14.17 -8.06 -9.74
C ILE A 80 12.93 -7.16 -9.74
N GLY A 81 12.75 -6.36 -10.80
CA GLY A 81 11.59 -5.51 -11.02
C GLY A 81 10.26 -6.27 -11.04
N PHE A 82 10.22 -7.39 -11.76
CA PHE A 82 9.08 -8.30 -11.77
C PHE A 82 8.77 -8.83 -10.37
N THR A 83 9.79 -9.33 -9.66
CA THR A 83 9.64 -9.86 -8.30
C THR A 83 9.11 -8.79 -7.35
N LEU A 84 9.59 -7.56 -7.49
CA LEU A 84 9.11 -6.41 -6.72
C LEU A 84 7.65 -6.08 -7.04
N SER A 85 7.24 -6.08 -8.32
CA SER A 85 5.85 -5.86 -8.72
C SER A 85 4.91 -6.90 -8.11
N VAL A 86 5.30 -8.18 -8.13
CA VAL A 86 4.56 -9.27 -7.49
C VAL A 86 4.51 -9.10 -5.98
N ALA A 87 5.63 -8.74 -5.34
CA ALA A 87 5.69 -8.51 -3.90
C ALA A 87 4.76 -7.35 -3.47
N ILE A 88 4.76 -6.24 -4.20
CA ILE A 88 3.85 -5.11 -3.96
C ILE A 88 2.39 -5.56 -4.15
N THR A 89 2.10 -6.31 -5.20
CA THR A 89 0.75 -6.85 -5.46
C THR A 89 0.26 -7.70 -4.28
N LEU A 90 1.06 -8.67 -3.84
CA LEU A 90 0.72 -9.56 -2.74
C LEU A 90 0.57 -8.79 -1.42
N PHE A 91 1.44 -7.81 -1.16
CA PHE A 91 1.35 -6.96 0.01
C PHE A 91 0.02 -6.17 0.04
N LEU A 92 -0.36 -5.56 -1.08
CA LEU A 92 -1.60 -4.80 -1.20
C LEU A 92 -2.84 -5.71 -1.09
N LEU A 93 -2.81 -6.92 -1.64
CA LEU A 93 -3.86 -7.91 -1.45
C LEU A 93 -3.98 -8.36 0.00
N LEU A 94 -2.85 -8.64 0.68
CA LEU A 94 -2.84 -9.01 2.09
C LEU A 94 -3.48 -7.90 2.93
N ARG A 95 -3.13 -6.63 2.65
CA ARG A 95 -3.75 -5.47 3.30
C ARG A 95 -5.25 -5.38 3.01
N ALA A 96 -5.68 -5.60 1.77
CA ALA A 96 -7.10 -5.62 1.43
C ALA A 96 -7.85 -6.74 2.19
N PHE A 97 -7.22 -7.91 2.37
CA PHE A 97 -7.77 -9.00 3.17
C PHE A 97 -7.85 -8.67 4.66
N GLU A 98 -6.87 -7.95 5.24
CA GLU A 98 -6.94 -7.49 6.63
C GLU A 98 -8.21 -6.67 6.88
N HIS A 99 -8.62 -5.80 5.94
CA HIS A 99 -9.87 -5.03 6.04
C HIS A 99 -11.13 -5.89 5.99
N LEU A 100 -11.09 -7.05 5.35
CA LEU A 100 -12.23 -7.96 5.23
C LEU A 100 -12.39 -8.87 6.45
N PHE A 101 -11.28 -9.34 7.02
CA PHE A 101 -11.26 -10.38 8.05
C PHE A 101 -11.03 -9.88 9.47
N VAL A 102 -10.43 -8.70 9.68
CA VAL A 102 -10.17 -8.15 11.02
C VAL A 102 -11.40 -7.33 11.47
N PRO A 103 -12.20 -7.81 12.44
CA PRO A 103 -13.46 -7.17 12.84
C PRO A 103 -13.29 -5.73 13.35
N GLU A 104 -12.22 -5.47 14.10
CA GLU A 104 -11.83 -4.13 14.59
C GLU A 104 -11.61 -3.12 13.44
N LEU A 105 -10.93 -3.53 12.36
CA LEU A 105 -10.73 -2.69 11.17
C LEU A 105 -12.02 -2.54 10.35
N ARG A 106 -12.85 -3.59 10.35
CA ARG A 106 -14.18 -3.61 9.74
C ARG A 106 -15.12 -2.55 10.33
N ARG A 107 -14.96 -2.22 11.61
CA ARG A 107 -15.79 -1.21 12.31
C ARG A 107 -15.41 0.22 11.94
N GLN A 108 -14.16 0.45 11.57
CA GLN A 108 -13.67 1.75 11.08
C GLN A 108 -13.88 1.94 9.57
N ARG A 109 -14.35 0.91 8.83
CA ARG A 109 -14.67 0.91 7.40
C ARG A 109 -13.86 1.94 6.63
N ASP A 110 -12.56 1.77 6.64
CA ASP A 110 -11.69 2.69 5.91
C ASP A 110 -11.71 2.31 4.42
N PHE A 111 -12.88 2.53 3.81
CA PHE A 111 -13.23 2.12 2.45
C PHE A 111 -12.23 2.69 1.44
N VAL A 112 -11.64 3.85 1.76
CA VAL A 112 -10.55 4.46 1.00
C VAL A 112 -9.32 3.57 0.99
N ASP A 113 -8.87 3.09 2.16
CA ASP A 113 -7.68 2.25 2.29
C ASP A 113 -7.86 0.90 1.58
N LEU A 114 -9.04 0.28 1.71
CA LEU A 114 -9.40 -0.93 0.97
C LEU A 114 -9.40 -0.71 -0.55
N SER A 115 -10.08 0.34 -1.00
CA SER A 115 -10.23 0.63 -2.44
C SER A 115 -8.87 0.93 -3.08
N LEU A 116 -8.06 1.77 -2.43
CA LEU A 116 -6.72 2.08 -2.93
C LEU A 116 -5.81 0.85 -2.93
N SER A 117 -5.93 -0.03 -1.94
CA SER A 117 -5.17 -1.30 -1.90
C SER A 117 -5.55 -2.21 -3.06
N LEU A 118 -6.85 -2.37 -3.33
CA LEU A 118 -7.34 -3.17 -4.46
C LEU A 118 -6.95 -2.58 -5.81
N VAL A 119 -7.05 -1.25 -5.96
CA VAL A 119 -6.60 -0.54 -7.17
C VAL A 119 -5.12 -0.81 -7.39
N GLY A 120 -4.26 -0.53 -6.39
CA GLY A 120 -2.82 -0.76 -6.53
C GLY A 120 -2.50 -2.23 -6.85
N ALA A 121 -3.10 -3.19 -6.13
CA ALA A 121 -2.92 -4.61 -6.38
C ALA A 121 -3.28 -5.01 -7.81
N THR A 122 -4.41 -4.50 -8.31
CA THR A 122 -4.87 -4.79 -9.68
C THR A 122 -3.87 -4.27 -10.71
N PHE A 123 -3.39 -3.02 -10.55
CA PHE A 123 -2.48 -2.40 -11.51
C PHE A 123 -1.08 -3.02 -11.50
N TYR A 124 -0.50 -3.35 -10.33
CA TYR A 124 0.79 -4.07 -10.31
C TYR A 124 0.66 -5.53 -10.76
N GLY A 125 -0.44 -6.21 -10.43
CA GLY A 125 -0.70 -7.57 -10.88
C GLY A 125 -0.85 -7.62 -12.41
N TRP A 126 -1.54 -6.64 -12.97
CA TRP A 126 -1.67 -6.47 -14.41
C TRP A 126 -0.33 -6.16 -15.08
N ALA A 127 0.46 -5.24 -14.52
CA ALA A 127 1.81 -4.95 -15.01
C ALA A 127 2.71 -6.20 -15.02
N ALA A 128 2.63 -7.01 -13.96
CA ALA A 128 3.38 -8.26 -13.87
C ALA A 128 2.90 -9.32 -14.88
N ALA A 129 1.60 -9.39 -15.17
CA ALA A 129 1.04 -10.29 -16.17
C ALA A 129 1.49 -9.93 -17.59
N MET A 130 1.41 -8.64 -17.95
CA MET A 130 1.85 -8.10 -19.25
C MET A 130 3.33 -8.38 -19.51
N ASN A 131 4.15 -8.34 -18.47
CA ASN A 131 5.59 -8.60 -18.57
C ASN A 131 5.92 -10.04 -19.02
N ARG A 132 4.99 -11.00 -18.87
CA ARG A 132 5.18 -12.38 -19.32
C ARG A 132 4.50 -12.72 -20.65
N GLY A 133 3.91 -11.74 -21.34
CA GLY A 133 3.28 -11.95 -22.64
C GLY A 133 2.00 -12.80 -22.59
N PHE A 134 1.27 -12.78 -21.47
CA PHE A 134 -0.10 -13.26 -21.38
C PHE A 134 -1.10 -12.18 -21.80
#